data_AF-A0A397P3E1-F1
#
_entry.id   AF-A0A397P3E1-F1
#
_cell.length_a   1.000
_cell.length_b   1.000
_cell.length_c   1.000
_cell.angle_alpha   90.00
_cell.angle_beta   90.00
_cell.angle_gamma   90.00
#
_symmetry.space_group_name_H-M   'P 1'
#
loop_
_entity.id
_entity.type
_entity.pdbx_description
1 polymer ?
#
loop_
_entity_poly.entity_id
_entity_poly.type
_entity_poly.pdbx_seq_one_letter_code
_entity_poly.pdbx_strand_id
1 'polypeptide(L)'
;MSKRPWRRDDVVGLFPFEERILELWDAGLSIDQVAAATSCTAKAVRKTISQFDGGADNRLFEAMVRDGSRRLAAAIAATGKAFA
;
A
#
# COMPACT_ATOMS: atom_id res chain seq x y z
N MET A 1 39.53 -5.62 -1.39
CA MET A 1 38.22 -6.31 -1.23
C MET A 1 37.17 -5.28 -0.86
N SER A 2 36.45 -4.74 -1.85
CA SER A 2 35.42 -3.71 -1.65
C SER A 2 34.11 -4.37 -1.25
N LYS A 3 33.69 -4.21 0.01
CA LYS A 3 32.37 -4.62 0.49
C LYS A 3 31.36 -3.59 0.01
N ARG A 4 30.80 -3.75 -1.20
CA ARG A 4 29.61 -3.00 -1.60
C ARG A 4 28.42 -3.60 -0.85
N PRO A 5 27.77 -2.87 0.07
CA PRO A 5 26.53 -3.33 0.69
C PRO A 5 25.49 -3.32 -0.42
N TRP A 6 24.90 -4.48 -0.68
CA TRP A 6 23.82 -4.69 -1.65
C TRP A 6 22.84 -3.51 -1.63
N ARG A 7 22.76 -2.74 -2.72
CA ARG A 7 21.70 -1.73 -2.90
C ARG A 7 20.41 -2.52 -3.07
N ARG A 8 19.38 -2.13 -2.31
CA ARG A 8 18.02 -2.70 -2.42
C ARG A 8 17.40 -2.50 -3.80
N ASP A 9 17.98 -1.63 -4.63
CA ASP A 9 17.51 -1.29 -5.97
C ASP A 9 17.84 -2.36 -7.03
N ASP A 10 18.69 -3.35 -6.72
CA ASP A 10 19.23 -4.31 -7.69
C ASP A 10 18.54 -5.69 -7.69
N VAL A 11 17.53 -5.93 -6.82
CA VAL A 11 16.78 -7.19 -6.78
C VAL A 11 15.38 -6.98 -7.33
N VAL A 12 15.25 -7.16 -8.64
CA VAL A 12 13.96 -7.21 -9.34
C VAL A 12 13.31 -8.56 -9.04
N GLY A 13 12.59 -8.65 -7.92
CA GLY A 13 11.83 -9.85 -7.56
C GLY A 13 11.44 -9.89 -6.09
N LEU A 14 10.28 -10.47 -5.80
CA LEU A 14 9.91 -10.82 -4.44
C LEU A 14 10.87 -11.88 -3.91
N PHE A 15 11.41 -11.67 -2.71
CA PHE A 15 12.14 -12.74 -2.04
C PHE A 15 11.15 -13.84 -1.60
N PRO A 16 11.55 -15.13 -1.54
CA PRO A 16 10.64 -16.23 -1.18
C PRO A 16 9.91 -16.05 0.16
N PHE A 17 10.53 -15.33 1.09
CA PHE A 17 9.90 -15.02 2.38
C PHE A 17 8.85 -13.91 2.28
N GLU A 18 9.04 -12.93 1.38
CA GLU A 18 8.09 -11.84 1.16
C GLU A 18 6.86 -12.39 0.44
N GLU A 19 7.05 -13.29 -0.52
CA GLU A 19 5.98 -13.96 -1.24
C GLU A 19 5.10 -14.74 -0.26
N ARG A 20 5.74 -15.50 0.65
CA ARG A 20 5.02 -16.22 1.69
C ARG A 20 4.25 -15.32 2.64
N ILE A 21 4.79 -14.15 2.98
CA ILE A 21 4.09 -13.15 3.82
C ILE A 21 2.83 -12.64 3.10
N LEU A 22 2.93 -12.33 1.81
CA LEU A 22 1.81 -11.83 1.02
C LEU A 22 0.74 -12.90 0.78
N GLU A 23 1.12 -14.15 0.47
CA GLU A 23 0.16 -15.26 0.35
C GLU A 23 -0.68 -15.45 1.61
N LEU A 24 -0.05 -15.38 2.79
CA LEU A 24 -0.75 -15.55 4.07
C LEU A 24 -1.61 -14.32 4.42
N TRP A 25 -1.16 -13.13 4.03
CA TRP A 25 -1.94 -11.90 4.15
C TRP A 25 -3.19 -11.94 3.27
N ASP A 26 -3.05 -12.34 2.00
CA ASP A 26 -4.15 -12.50 1.05
C ASP A 26 -5.13 -13.60 1.49
N ALA A 27 -4.64 -14.62 2.21
CA ALA A 27 -5.48 -15.63 2.87
C ALA A 27 -6.25 -15.10 4.10
N GLY A 28 -6.09 -13.83 4.47
CA GLY A 28 -6.82 -13.16 5.55
C GLY A 28 -6.27 -13.38 6.96
N LEU A 29 -5.03 -13.85 7.10
CA LEU A 29 -4.41 -14.03 8.41
C LEU A 29 -4.02 -12.67 9.03
N SER A 30 -4.11 -12.59 10.35
CA SER A 30 -3.63 -11.42 11.09
C SER A 30 -2.10 -11.33 11.06
N ILE A 31 -1.55 -10.13 11.27
CA ILE A 31 -0.09 -9.90 11.28
C ILE A 31 0.62 -10.85 12.26
N ASP A 32 0.03 -11.10 13.43
CA ASP A 32 0.62 -12.00 14.44
C ASP A 32 0.58 -13.47 14.00
N GLN A 33 -0.48 -13.88 13.29
CA GLN A 33 -0.58 -15.22 12.71
C GLN A 33 0.42 -15.41 11.57
N VAL A 34 0.59 -14.41 10.69
CA VAL A 34 1.59 -14.43 9.62
C VAL A 34 3.01 -14.45 10.22
N ALA A 35 3.27 -13.68 11.28
CA ALA A 35 4.54 -13.66 11.99
C ALA A 35 4.88 -15.03 12.59
N ALA A 36 3.91 -15.67 13.24
CA ALA A 36 4.06 -17.02 13.78
C ALA A 36 4.31 -18.07 12.67
N ALA A 37 3.61 -17.96 11.54
CA ALA A 37 3.72 -18.92 10.43
C ALA A 37 5.02 -18.78 9.61
N THR A 38 5.62 -17.59 9.59
CA THR A 38 6.84 -17.29 8.82
C THR A 38 8.09 -17.18 9.69
N SER A 39 7.96 -17.40 11.01
CA SER A 39 9.02 -17.17 12.01
C SER A 39 9.63 -15.75 11.93
N CYS A 40 8.87 -14.79 11.43
CA CYS A 40 9.28 -13.40 11.27
C CYS A 40 8.73 -12.54 12.40
N THR A 41 9.39 -11.41 12.68
CA THR A 41 8.83 -10.44 13.62
C THR A 41 7.62 -9.73 13.00
N ALA A 42 6.62 -9.38 13.81
CA ALA A 42 5.46 -8.60 13.37
C ALA A 42 5.86 -7.27 12.69
N LYS A 43 7.00 -6.69 13.09
CA LYS A 43 7.57 -5.48 12.47
C LYS A 43 8.02 -5.73 11.02
N ALA A 44 8.64 -6.89 10.75
CA ALA A 44 9.05 -7.28 9.41
C ALA A 44 7.82 -7.53 8.52
N VAL A 45 6.84 -8.28 9.02
CA VAL A 45 5.58 -8.56 8.33
C VAL A 45 4.86 -7.27 7.95
N ARG A 46 4.66 -6.35 8.90
CA ARG A 46 4.03 -5.05 8.63
C ARG A 46 4.78 -4.24 7.57
N LYS A 47 6.11 -4.28 7.59
CA LYS A 47 6.93 -3.58 6.61
C LYS A 47 6.75 -4.18 5.21
N THR A 48 6.80 -5.51 5.09
CA THR A 48 6.59 -6.21 3.82
C THR A 48 5.19 -5.93 3.27
N ILE A 49 4.14 -6.08 4.08
CA ILE A 49 2.77 -5.72 3.66
C ILE A 49 2.73 -4.26 3.20
N SER A 50 3.22 -3.31 4.01
CA SER A 50 3.22 -1.89 3.61
C SER A 50 4.02 -1.57 2.35
N GLN A 51 5.01 -2.40 2.00
CA GLN A 51 5.86 -2.21 0.83
C GLN A 51 5.17 -2.70 -0.45
N PHE A 52 4.31 -3.71 -0.36
CA PHE A 52 3.70 -4.38 -1.52
C PHE A 52 2.17 -4.20 -1.63
N ASP A 53 1.47 -3.95 -0.52
CA ASP A 53 0.00 -3.81 -0.43
C ASP A 53 -0.50 -2.39 -0.82
N GLY A 54 0.32 -1.60 -1.52
CA GLY A 54 -0.15 -0.37 -2.18
C GLY A 54 -0.81 0.69 -1.27
N GLY A 55 -0.60 0.67 0.05
CA GLY A 55 -1.26 1.60 0.97
C GLY A 55 -1.01 3.09 0.67
N ALA A 56 0.02 3.41 -0.10
CA ALA A 56 0.26 4.75 -0.65
C ALA A 56 -0.64 5.07 -1.86
N ASP A 57 -0.83 4.11 -2.77
CA ASP A 57 -1.69 4.27 -3.96
C ASP A 57 -3.15 4.40 -3.58
N ASN A 58 -3.61 3.67 -2.56
CA ASN A 58 -4.99 3.79 -2.10
C ASN A 58 -5.27 5.18 -1.49
N ARG A 59 -4.33 5.74 -0.72
CA ARG A 59 -4.45 7.11 -0.18
C ARG A 59 -4.42 8.18 -1.27
N LEU A 60 -3.59 7.99 -2.30
CA LEU A 60 -3.53 8.87 -3.46
C LEU A 60 -4.83 8.82 -4.27
N PHE A 61 -5.36 7.61 -4.51
CA PHE A 61 -6.63 7.41 -5.18
C PHE A 61 -7.79 8.03 -4.39
N GLU A 62 -7.88 7.80 -3.08
CA GLU A 62 -8.88 8.43 -2.22
C GLU A 62 -8.78 9.97 -2.23
N ALA A 63 -7.56 10.52 -2.23
CA ALA A 63 -7.34 11.96 -2.32
C ALA A 63 -7.82 12.52 -3.67
N MET A 64 -7.56 11.82 -4.78
CA MET A 64 -8.03 12.19 -6.12
C MET A 64 -9.56 12.13 -6.21
N VAL A 65 -10.18 11.07 -5.69
CA VAL A 65 -11.65 10.93 -5.65
C VAL A 65 -12.28 12.06 -4.84
N ARG A 66 -11.68 12.43 -3.71
CA ARG A 66 -12.16 13.53 -2.86
C ARG A 66 -12.05 14.88 -3.54
N ASP A 67 -10.93 15.16 -4.21
CA ASP A 67 -10.77 16.42 -4.95
C ASP A 67 -11.74 16.52 -6.13
N GLY A 68 -11.92 15.43 -6.89
CA GLY A 68 -12.90 15.35 -7.98
C GLY A 68 -14.34 15.60 -7.49
N SER A 69 -14.72 14.97 -6.38
CA SER A 69 -16.04 15.15 -5.77
C SER A 69 -16.27 16.60 -5.31
N ARG A 70 -15.24 17.25 -4.74
CA ARG A 70 -15.30 18.66 -4.33
C ARG A 70 -15.50 19.59 -5.52
N ARG A 71 -14.78 19.35 -6.63
CA ARG A 71 -14.92 20.14 -7.86
C ARG A 71 -16.31 19.99 -8.47
N LEU A 72 -16.85 18.77 -8.49
CA LEU A 72 -18.20 18.51 -8.97
C LEU A 72 -19.25 19.24 -8.12
N ALA A 73 -19.15 19.14 -6.80
CA ALA A 73 -20.06 19.85 -5.89
C ALA A 73 -20.00 21.37 -6.08
N ALA A 74 -18.80 21.94 -6.27
CA ALA A 74 -18.62 23.36 -6.55
C ALA A 74 -19.23 23.77 -7.90
N ALA A 75 -19.07 22.94 -8.93
CA ALA A 75 -19.65 23.18 -10.25
C ALA A 75 -21.18 23.17 -10.21
N ILE A 76 -21.78 22.20 -9.50
CA ILE A 76 -23.24 22.11 -9.28
C ILE A 76 -23.74 23.36 -8.54
N ALA A 77 -23.05 23.79 -7.48
CA ALA A 77 -23.42 24.99 -6.74
C ALA A 77 -23.33 26.26 -7.61
N ALA A 78 -22.32 26.35 -8.47
CA ALA A 78 -22.15 27.48 -9.38
C ALA A 78 -23.22 27.52 -10.49
N THR A 79 -23.61 26.36 -11.04
CA THR A 79 -24.68 26.28 -12.04
C THR A 79 -26.06 26.48 -11.42
N GLY A 80 -26.32 25.95 -10.23
CA GLY A 80 -27.57 26.23 -9.50
C GLY A 80 -27.78 27.71 -9.19
N LYS A 81 -26.69 28.48 -9.06
CA LYS A 81 -26.72 29.95 -8.92
C LYS A 81 -26.98 30.71 -10.22
N ALA A 82 -26.73 30.10 -11.39
CA ALA A 82 -26.89 30.74 -12.69
C ALA A 82 -28.33 30.65 -13.24
N PHE A 83 -29.16 29.78 -12.65
CA PHE A 83 -30.55 29.54 -13.05
C PHE A 83 -31.58 29.88 -11.95
N ALA A 84 -31.15 30.56 -10.87
CA ALA A 84 -32.00 31.03 -9.77
C ALA A 84 -32.20 32.55 -9.85
#